data_AF-A0A9W6PD01-F1
#
_entry.id   AF-A0A9W6PD01-F1
#
_cell.length_a   1.000
_cell.length_b   1.000
_cell.length_c   1.000
_cell.angle_alpha   90.00
_cell.angle_beta   90.00
_cell.angle_gamma   90.00
#
_symmetry.space_group_name_H-M   'P 1'
#
loop_
_entity.id
_entity.type
_entity.pdbx_description
1 polymer ?
#
loop_
_entity_poly.entity_id
_entity_poly.type
_entity_poly.pdbx_seq_one_letter_code
_entity_poly.pdbx_strand_id
1 'polypeptide(L)'
;MDGAPRTPARAPRLVLGLGLRRGTPAAELLRAADAALAAHGLDRTAVALVATLDSKLFEPGLHAAARELGVPLTGHPAAVLAAAGAPGGSARVAAAVGTPSVAEAAALASAGPGARLLAPRTATAAATAALAAPPPGGQQVNQQPDLRHHGDAEVRSAGLVDLAVNVRTGTPPPWLHAHLAATLADLAAYPDGTAARAAVAARHGRPADEVLLTAGAAEAFVLLARVLRPRRATVVHPQFTEPEAALRDAGHPVHRVLLTPEQGFRLPPGAVPEDADLVVVGNPTNPTSILHPAAALADLARPGRTLVVDEAFIDTDPGESQSLAAVRDLPGDVVVLRSLTKTWGLAGLRIGYLLAPAPLVADLAAAQPLWPVSTPALAAAEVCSAPAALAEADRAARTTAAHRAHLLAGLATVPGLRVHGAPATSFVLVHLPGAAAVRARLREAGYAVRRGDTFPGLGPDWLRLAVRDPATTDAFLAALHKAL
;
A
#
# COMPACT_ATOMS: atom_id res chain seq x y z
N MET A 1 -27.77 24.15 -40.88
CA MET A 1 -28.22 23.45 -39.67
C MET A 1 -27.42 22.15 -39.62
N ASP A 2 -26.11 22.15 -39.34
CA ASP A 2 -25.42 22.49 -38.07
C ASP A 2 -26.16 22.05 -36.81
N GLY A 3 -25.56 21.10 -36.07
CA GLY A 3 -25.98 20.77 -34.71
C GLY A 3 -25.71 19.35 -34.21
N ALA A 4 -24.56 18.72 -34.50
CA ALA A 4 -24.13 17.59 -33.68
C ALA A 4 -23.61 18.12 -32.32
N PRO A 5 -24.07 17.61 -31.17
CA PRO A 5 -23.63 18.12 -29.88
C PRO A 5 -22.13 17.81 -29.70
N ARG A 6 -21.31 18.87 -29.64
CA ARG A 6 -19.92 18.76 -29.22
C ARG A 6 -19.91 18.23 -27.78
N THR A 7 -19.36 17.03 -27.59
CA THR A 7 -18.95 16.54 -26.27
C THR A 7 -18.15 17.65 -25.59
N PRO A 8 -18.45 18.04 -24.33
CA PRO A 8 -17.68 19.09 -23.67
C PRO A 8 -16.22 18.65 -23.64
N ALA A 9 -15.33 19.48 -24.18
CA ALA A 9 -13.90 19.25 -24.10
C ALA A 9 -13.55 19.09 -22.61
N ARG A 10 -12.99 17.93 -22.25
CA ARG A 10 -12.58 17.64 -20.88
C ARG A 10 -11.66 18.77 -20.42
N ALA A 11 -12.01 19.45 -19.33
CA ALA A 11 -11.23 20.56 -18.80
C ALA A 11 -9.75 20.14 -18.65
N PRO A 12 -8.78 21.00 -19.02
CA PRO A 12 -7.37 20.67 -18.89
C PRO A 12 -7.05 20.37 -17.43
N ARG A 13 -6.43 19.21 -17.15
CA ARG A 13 -6.03 18.80 -15.81
C ARG A 13 -4.59 19.22 -15.55
N LEU A 14 -4.41 20.40 -14.97
CA LEU A 14 -3.13 21.03 -14.72
C LEU A 14 -2.57 20.69 -13.34
N VAL A 15 -1.25 20.77 -13.22
CA VAL A 15 -0.57 20.76 -11.92
C VAL A 15 -0.26 22.19 -11.51
N LEU A 16 -0.67 22.55 -10.30
CA LEU A 16 -0.33 23.81 -9.65
C LEU A 16 0.87 23.61 -8.72
N GLY A 17 2.02 24.18 -9.06
CA GLY A 17 3.17 24.22 -8.18
C GLY A 17 3.17 25.46 -7.30
N LEU A 18 3.39 25.31 -5.99
CA LEU A 18 3.41 26.40 -5.02
C LEU A 18 4.75 26.49 -4.29
N GLY A 19 5.34 27.68 -4.30
CA GLY A 19 6.45 28.08 -3.46
C GLY A 19 5.98 29.05 -2.39
N LEU A 20 6.48 28.91 -1.15
CA LEU A 20 6.01 29.70 -0.01
C LEU A 20 7.08 29.86 1.06
N ARG A 21 6.88 30.87 1.91
CA ARG A 21 7.57 31.02 3.19
C ARG A 21 6.84 30.21 4.27
N ARG A 22 7.53 29.91 5.37
CA ARG A 22 6.88 29.25 6.52
C ARG A 22 5.79 30.16 7.07
N GLY A 23 4.65 29.58 7.44
CA GLY A 23 3.52 30.33 7.99
C GLY A 23 2.73 31.16 6.97
N THR A 24 2.97 31.02 5.66
CA THR A 24 2.14 31.70 4.64
C THR A 24 0.67 31.22 4.76
N PRO A 25 -0.32 32.12 4.93
CA PRO A 25 -1.72 31.74 5.05
C PRO A 25 -2.29 31.16 3.74
N ALA A 26 -3.30 30.29 3.86
CA ALA A 26 -3.96 29.67 2.71
C ALA A 26 -4.50 30.70 1.70
N ALA A 27 -5.09 31.79 2.20
CA ALA A 27 -5.63 32.86 1.36
C ALA A 27 -4.56 33.51 0.44
N GLU A 28 -3.30 33.58 0.87
CA GLU A 28 -2.20 34.08 0.03
C GLU A 28 -1.79 33.08 -1.05
N LEU A 29 -1.79 31.79 -0.72
CA LEU A 29 -1.49 30.72 -1.67
C LEU A 29 -2.57 30.63 -2.74
N LEU A 30 -3.83 30.76 -2.34
CA LEU A 30 -4.98 30.79 -3.23
C LEU A 30 -4.98 32.03 -4.12
N ARG A 31 -4.63 33.21 -3.59
CA ARG A 31 -4.41 34.41 -4.41
C ARG A 31 -3.35 34.19 -5.49
N ALA A 32 -2.22 33.57 -5.14
CA ALA A 32 -1.17 33.26 -6.11
C ALA A 32 -1.66 32.26 -7.17
N ALA A 33 -2.43 31.25 -6.75
CA ALA A 33 -3.05 30.27 -7.64
C ALA A 33 -4.05 30.91 -8.60
N ASP A 34 -4.97 31.72 -8.07
CA ASP A 34 -6.01 32.42 -8.84
C ASP A 34 -5.38 33.37 -9.87
N ALA A 35 -4.32 34.08 -9.49
CA ALA A 35 -3.60 34.95 -10.41
C ALA A 35 -2.93 34.16 -11.56
N ALA A 36 -2.33 33.00 -11.26
CA ALA A 36 -1.72 32.14 -12.28
C ALA A 36 -2.76 31.55 -13.25
N LEU A 37 -3.93 31.16 -12.73
CA LEU A 37 -5.06 30.63 -13.50
C LEU A 37 -5.72 31.70 -14.37
N ALA A 38 -6.01 32.87 -13.79
CA ALA A 38 -6.65 33.99 -14.48
C ALA A 38 -5.82 34.49 -15.67
N ALA A 39 -4.48 34.46 -15.57
CA ALA A 39 -3.58 34.80 -16.67
C ALA A 39 -3.78 33.94 -17.93
N HIS A 40 -4.46 32.79 -17.80
CA HIS A 40 -4.73 31.85 -18.89
C HIS A 40 -6.23 31.67 -19.15
N GLY A 41 -7.09 32.50 -18.56
CA GLY A 41 -8.54 32.36 -18.66
C GLY A 41 -9.06 31.04 -18.05
N LEU A 42 -8.34 30.50 -17.06
CA LEU A 42 -8.69 29.27 -16.36
C LEU A 42 -9.25 29.59 -14.97
N ASP A 43 -10.04 28.66 -14.44
CA ASP A 43 -10.50 28.69 -13.05
C ASP A 43 -9.88 27.52 -12.25
N ARG A 44 -10.21 27.46 -10.96
CA ARG A 44 -9.68 26.44 -10.04
C ARG A 44 -10.02 25.01 -10.47
N THR A 45 -11.07 24.78 -11.27
CA THR A 45 -11.48 23.44 -11.74
C THR A 45 -10.48 22.85 -12.74
N ALA A 46 -9.63 23.67 -13.35
CA ALA A 46 -8.53 23.21 -14.19
C ALA A 46 -7.37 22.59 -13.39
N VAL A 47 -7.31 22.79 -12.07
CA VAL A 47 -6.26 22.21 -11.23
C VAL A 47 -6.64 20.79 -10.83
N ALA A 48 -5.70 19.85 -10.98
CA ALA A 48 -5.89 18.45 -10.59
C ALA A 48 -4.97 18.02 -9.44
N LEU A 49 -3.93 18.80 -9.14
CA LEU A 49 -2.92 18.49 -8.13
C LEU A 49 -2.21 19.78 -7.69
N VAL A 50 -1.93 19.90 -6.40
CA VAL A 50 -1.00 20.90 -5.85
C VAL A 50 0.33 20.23 -5.53
N ALA A 51 1.44 20.85 -5.93
CA ALA A 51 2.79 20.35 -5.70
C ALA A 51 3.69 21.39 -5.05
N THR A 52 4.61 20.95 -4.18
CA THR A 52 5.59 21.82 -3.54
C THR A 52 6.90 21.08 -3.20
N LEU A 53 7.80 21.74 -2.47
CA LEU A 53 8.97 21.13 -1.83
C LEU A 53 8.53 20.31 -0.60
N ASP A 54 9.03 19.09 -0.45
CA ASP A 54 8.69 18.16 0.64
C ASP A 54 8.86 18.75 2.05
N SER A 55 9.91 19.52 2.30
CA SER A 55 10.14 20.21 3.58
C SER A 55 9.09 21.28 3.91
N LYS A 56 8.24 21.64 2.93
CA LYS A 56 7.09 22.54 3.07
C LYS A 56 5.76 21.83 3.07
N LEU A 57 5.76 20.51 2.85
CA LEU A 57 4.54 19.74 2.71
C LEU A 57 3.64 19.89 3.94
N PHE A 58 4.22 19.99 5.13
CA PHE A 58 3.52 20.11 6.42
C PHE A 58 3.10 21.53 6.80
N GLU A 59 3.26 22.53 5.94
CA GLU A 59 2.78 23.89 6.24
C GLU A 59 1.23 23.91 6.28
N PRO A 60 0.60 24.43 7.35
CA PRO A 60 -0.87 24.43 7.49
C PRO A 60 -1.58 25.17 6.36
N GLY A 61 -0.99 26.26 5.87
CA GLY A 61 -1.54 27.05 4.76
C GLY A 61 -1.67 26.25 3.47
N LEU A 62 -0.70 25.38 3.15
CA LEU A 62 -0.73 24.53 1.96
C LEU A 62 -1.85 23.50 2.01
N HIS A 63 -2.00 22.83 3.16
CA HIS A 63 -3.06 21.85 3.36
C HIS A 63 -4.45 22.49 3.26
N ALA A 64 -4.63 23.66 3.86
CA ALA A 64 -5.89 24.40 3.77
C ALA A 64 -6.17 24.86 2.33
N ALA A 65 -5.17 25.36 1.60
CA ALA A 65 -5.32 25.75 0.20
C ALA A 65 -5.68 24.55 -0.71
N ALA A 66 -4.99 23.41 -0.56
CA ALA A 66 -5.28 22.21 -1.34
C ALA A 66 -6.68 21.65 -1.05
N ARG A 67 -7.12 21.70 0.22
CA ARG A 67 -8.48 21.33 0.63
C ARG A 67 -9.54 22.23 0.00
N GLU A 68 -9.32 23.54 -0.02
CA GLU A 68 -10.23 24.51 -0.64
C GLU A 68 -10.31 24.33 -2.17
N LEU A 69 -9.20 23.97 -2.80
CA LEU A 69 -9.15 23.60 -4.22
C LEU A 69 -9.77 22.23 -4.51
N GLY A 70 -10.00 21.39 -3.49
CA GLY A 70 -10.55 20.05 -3.64
C GLY A 70 -9.60 19.06 -4.34
N VAL A 71 -8.29 19.28 -4.25
CA VAL A 71 -7.27 18.50 -4.99
C VAL A 71 -6.21 17.93 -4.04
N PRO A 72 -5.56 16.81 -4.42
CA PRO A 72 -4.44 16.27 -3.65
C PRO A 72 -3.27 17.26 -3.56
N LEU A 73 -2.48 17.12 -2.49
CA LEU A 73 -1.23 17.84 -2.25
C LEU A 73 -0.06 16.84 -2.28
N THR A 74 1.02 17.19 -2.96
CA THR A 74 2.26 16.39 -3.00
C THR A 74 3.50 17.26 -2.77
N GLY A 75 4.56 16.64 -2.26
CA GLY A 75 5.86 17.26 -2.00
C GLY A 75 6.96 16.48 -2.69
N HIS A 76 7.95 17.20 -3.22
CA HIS A 76 9.13 16.60 -3.87
C HIS A 76 10.41 16.95 -3.13
N PRO A 77 11.36 16.02 -3.00
CA PRO A 77 12.69 16.31 -2.51
C PRO A 77 13.40 17.36 -3.36
N ALA A 78 14.29 18.14 -2.74
CA ALA A 78 15.08 19.17 -3.42
C ALA A 78 15.82 18.64 -4.67
N ALA A 79 16.37 17.43 -4.60
CA ALA A 79 17.05 16.79 -5.73
C ALA A 79 16.13 16.54 -6.94
N VAL A 80 14.88 16.15 -6.70
CA VAL A 80 13.87 15.95 -7.75
C VAL A 80 13.51 17.29 -8.40
N LEU A 81 13.36 18.34 -7.58
CA LEU A 81 13.07 19.69 -8.08
C LEU A 81 14.23 20.29 -8.88
N ALA A 82 15.47 20.01 -8.49
CA ALA A 82 16.67 20.42 -9.23
C ALA A 82 16.71 19.77 -10.63
N ALA A 83 16.35 18.48 -10.71
CA ALA A 83 16.31 17.74 -11.97
C ALA A 83 15.15 18.15 -12.90
N ALA A 84 14.09 18.77 -12.37
CA ALA A 84 12.90 19.16 -13.14
C ALA A 84 13.14 20.35 -14.11
N GLY A 85 14.28 21.04 -14.00
CA GLY A 85 14.70 22.04 -14.98
C GLY A 85 13.84 23.31 -15.03
N ALA A 86 13.51 23.89 -13.86
CA ALA A 86 12.77 25.15 -13.81
C ALA A 86 13.52 26.28 -14.55
N PRO A 87 12.91 26.92 -15.57
CA PRO A 87 13.61 27.84 -16.46
C PRO A 87 13.83 29.24 -15.87
N GLY A 88 13.15 29.59 -14.76
CA GLY A 88 13.21 30.92 -14.16
C GLY A 88 13.32 30.89 -12.63
N GLY A 89 13.67 32.05 -12.04
CA GLY A 89 13.53 32.26 -10.60
C GLY A 89 14.66 33.00 -9.92
N SER A 90 14.95 32.63 -8.67
CA SER A 90 15.83 33.37 -7.76
C SER A 90 17.12 32.62 -7.48
N ALA A 91 18.27 33.29 -7.64
CA ALA A 91 19.58 32.75 -7.27
C ALA A 91 19.66 32.33 -5.79
N ARG A 92 18.95 33.03 -4.90
CA ARG A 92 18.85 32.67 -3.48
C ARG A 92 18.12 31.35 -3.25
N VAL A 93 17.07 31.07 -4.03
CA VAL A 93 16.32 29.80 -3.94
C VAL A 93 17.14 28.68 -4.58
N ALA A 94 17.84 28.95 -5.67
CA ALA A 94 18.76 28.01 -6.30
C ALA A 94 19.86 27.55 -5.33
N ALA A 95 20.46 28.47 -4.58
CA ALA A 95 21.46 28.15 -3.57
C ALA A 95 20.91 27.30 -2.40
N ALA A 96 19.62 27.45 -2.06
CA ALA A 96 19.02 26.77 -0.91
C ALA A 96 18.37 25.42 -1.23
N VAL A 97 17.84 25.25 -2.45
CA VAL A 97 17.02 24.09 -2.84
C VAL A 97 17.54 23.40 -4.11
N GLY A 98 18.56 23.95 -4.76
CA GLY A 98 19.09 23.41 -6.02
C GLY A 98 18.20 23.72 -7.25
N THR A 99 17.13 24.51 -7.07
CA THR A 99 16.26 24.97 -8.15
C THR A 99 15.96 26.46 -8.01
N PRO A 100 15.95 27.26 -9.10
CA PRO A 100 15.65 28.69 -9.02
C PRO A 100 14.19 28.98 -8.65
N SER A 101 13.28 28.02 -8.82
CA SER A 101 11.86 28.17 -8.53
C SER A 101 11.22 26.86 -8.08
N VAL A 102 10.85 26.78 -6.79
CA VAL A 102 10.11 25.64 -6.23
C VAL A 102 8.77 25.46 -6.93
N ALA A 103 8.03 26.55 -7.20
CA ALA A 103 6.73 26.48 -7.87
C ALA A 103 6.83 25.84 -9.26
N GLU A 104 7.75 26.31 -10.10
CA GLU A 104 7.90 25.79 -11.46
C GLU A 104 8.42 24.35 -11.46
N ALA A 105 9.45 24.08 -10.66
CA ALA A 105 10.03 22.75 -10.57
C ALA A 105 9.01 21.73 -10.04
N ALA A 106 8.22 22.08 -9.03
CA ALA A 106 7.23 21.17 -8.46
C ALA A 106 6.06 20.93 -9.43
N ALA A 107 5.65 21.96 -10.17
CA ALA A 107 4.64 21.82 -11.22
C ALA A 107 5.12 20.86 -12.32
N LEU A 108 6.33 21.07 -12.85
CA LEU A 108 6.94 20.21 -13.88
C LEU A 108 7.18 18.79 -13.39
N ALA A 109 7.78 18.61 -12.21
CA ALA A 109 8.08 17.31 -11.64
C ALA A 109 6.81 16.44 -11.47
N SER A 110 5.68 17.06 -11.11
CA SER A 110 4.43 16.31 -10.94
C SER A 110 3.64 16.14 -12.23
N ALA A 111 3.78 17.05 -13.19
CA ALA A 111 3.15 16.93 -14.51
C ALA A 111 3.82 15.86 -15.38
N GLY A 112 5.06 15.49 -15.06
CA GLY A 112 5.80 14.36 -15.63
C GLY A 112 6.78 14.74 -16.74
N PRO A 113 7.57 13.77 -17.25
CA PRO A 113 8.52 14.00 -18.33
C PRO A 113 7.84 14.56 -19.59
N GLY A 114 8.41 15.60 -20.18
CA GLY A 114 7.83 16.28 -21.34
C GLY A 114 6.68 17.26 -21.00
N ALA A 115 6.40 17.49 -19.71
CA ALA A 115 5.49 18.54 -19.28
C ALA A 115 5.96 19.93 -19.71
N ARG A 116 5.00 20.83 -19.92
CA ARG A 116 5.25 22.21 -20.30
C ARG A 116 4.65 23.15 -19.27
N LEU A 117 5.45 24.12 -18.81
CA LEU A 117 4.92 25.27 -18.10
C LEU A 117 4.01 26.05 -19.05
N LEU A 118 2.86 26.48 -18.53
CA LEU A 118 1.95 27.34 -19.28
C LEU A 118 2.51 28.77 -19.38
N ALA A 119 3.14 29.23 -18.29
CA ALA A 119 3.81 30.52 -18.18
C ALA A 119 4.90 30.48 -17.09
N PRO A 120 5.78 31.50 -17.06
CA PRO A 120 6.63 31.76 -15.90
C PRO A 120 5.80 31.92 -14.62
N ARG A 121 6.41 31.64 -13.47
CA ARG A 121 5.76 31.73 -12.15
C ARG A 121 5.12 33.10 -11.92
N THR A 122 3.93 33.09 -11.33
CA THR A 122 3.29 34.26 -10.75
C THR A 122 3.77 34.41 -9.31
N ALA A 123 4.15 35.63 -8.90
CA ALA A 123 4.62 35.92 -7.54
C ALA A 123 3.63 36.87 -6.84
N THR A 124 3.28 36.55 -5.61
CA THR A 124 2.66 37.47 -4.65
C THR A 124 3.69 37.89 -3.61
N ALA A 125 3.29 38.73 -2.65
CA ALA A 125 4.18 39.18 -1.57
C ALA A 125 4.73 38.01 -0.72
N ALA A 126 4.05 36.86 -0.65
CA ALA A 126 4.40 35.76 0.24
C ALA A 126 4.47 34.37 -0.41
N ALA A 127 4.08 34.24 -1.69
CA ALA A 127 4.03 32.97 -2.38
C ALA A 127 4.36 33.10 -3.87
N THR A 128 4.72 31.99 -4.50
CA THR A 128 4.80 31.88 -5.96
C THR A 128 3.97 30.70 -6.43
N ALA A 129 3.32 30.85 -7.57
CA ALA A 129 2.50 29.81 -8.20
C ALA A 129 2.97 29.60 -9.64
N ALA A 130 2.93 28.35 -10.12
CA ALA A 130 3.19 28.02 -11.51
C ALA A 130 2.26 26.89 -11.96
N LEU A 131 1.88 26.90 -13.24
CA LEU A 131 1.02 25.89 -13.83
C LEU A 131 1.81 25.08 -14.86
N ALA A 132 1.72 23.76 -14.78
CA ALA A 132 2.26 22.86 -15.78
C ALA A 132 1.16 21.96 -16.37
N ALA A 133 1.20 21.77 -17.67
CA ALA A 133 0.39 20.80 -18.40
C ALA A 133 1.22 19.55 -18.69
N PRO A 134 0.65 18.35 -18.53
CA PRO A 134 1.26 17.13 -19.06
C PRO A 134 1.30 17.18 -20.60
N PRO A 135 2.21 16.43 -21.25
CA PRO A 135 2.26 16.39 -22.71
C PRO A 135 0.95 15.84 -23.32
N PRO A 136 0.58 16.26 -24.55
CA PRO A 136 -0.60 15.71 -25.23
C PRO A 136 -0.45 14.18 -25.39
N GLY A 137 -1.38 13.41 -24.82
CA GLY A 137 -1.32 11.94 -24.80
C GLY A 137 -0.44 11.34 -23.70
N GLY A 138 0.19 12.14 -22.85
CA GLY A 138 0.98 11.68 -21.70
C GLY A 138 0.12 11.18 -20.55
N GLN A 139 0.34 9.94 -20.12
CA GLN A 139 -0.16 9.46 -18.84
C GLN A 139 0.51 10.25 -17.68
N GLN A 140 -0.29 10.70 -16.73
CA GLN A 140 0.15 11.40 -15.52
C GLN A 140 1.17 10.53 -14.75
N VAL A 141 2.40 11.01 -14.59
CA VAL A 141 3.48 10.28 -13.90
C VAL A 141 3.42 10.41 -12.37
N ASN A 142 2.38 11.01 -11.80
CA ASN A 142 2.24 11.08 -10.34
C ASN A 142 0.79 11.20 -9.85
N GLN A 143 -0.08 10.30 -10.32
CA GLN A 143 -1.25 9.99 -9.47
C GLN A 143 -0.70 9.31 -8.21
N GLN A 144 -0.98 9.84 -7.02
CA GLN A 144 -0.86 9.02 -5.83
C GLN A 144 -1.59 7.70 -6.13
N PRO A 145 -0.97 6.53 -5.92
CA PRO A 145 -1.63 5.27 -6.17
C PRO A 145 -2.97 5.27 -5.45
N ASP A 146 -4.03 4.85 -6.13
CA ASP A 146 -5.33 4.67 -5.50
C ASP A 146 -5.18 3.61 -4.40
N LEU A 147 -5.09 4.08 -3.15
CA LEU A 147 -4.88 3.22 -2.00
C LEU A 147 -6.06 2.25 -1.78
N ARG A 148 -7.22 2.50 -2.39
CA ARG A 148 -8.42 1.66 -2.32
C ARG A 148 -8.50 0.62 -3.43
N HIS A 149 -7.53 0.59 -4.34
CA HIS A 149 -7.52 -0.40 -5.39
C HIS A 149 -7.01 -1.75 -4.85
N HIS A 150 -7.86 -2.79 -4.95
CA HIS A 150 -7.56 -4.15 -4.50
C HIS A 150 -7.58 -5.15 -5.67
N GLY A 151 -6.81 -6.24 -5.53
CA GLY A 151 -6.52 -7.17 -6.64
C GLY A 151 -7.72 -7.97 -7.15
N ASP A 152 -8.78 -8.10 -6.35
CA ASP A 152 -10.04 -8.73 -6.75
C ASP A 152 -10.73 -7.96 -7.89
N ALA A 153 -10.47 -6.66 -8.06
CA ALA A 153 -10.95 -5.88 -9.20
C ALA A 153 -10.48 -6.46 -10.55
N GLU A 154 -9.35 -7.17 -10.60
CA GLU A 154 -8.81 -7.76 -11.83
C GLU A 154 -9.60 -9.01 -12.29
N VAL A 155 -10.33 -9.68 -11.39
CA VAL A 155 -10.91 -11.03 -11.61
C VAL A 155 -12.42 -11.01 -11.88
N ARG A 156 -13.12 -9.91 -11.57
CA ARG A 156 -14.59 -9.82 -11.49
C ARG A 156 -15.40 -10.12 -12.78
N SER A 157 -14.80 -10.38 -13.94
CA SER A 157 -15.55 -10.32 -15.21
C SER A 157 -15.26 -11.35 -16.31
N ALA A 158 -14.40 -12.37 -16.16
CA ALA A 158 -14.00 -13.14 -17.36
C ALA A 158 -13.54 -14.62 -17.20
N GLY A 159 -13.77 -15.31 -16.07
CA GLY A 159 -13.35 -16.73 -15.96
C GLY A 159 -11.85 -16.96 -16.16
N LEU A 160 -11.05 -15.92 -15.88
CA LEU A 160 -9.61 -15.90 -16.09
C LEU A 160 -8.90 -16.82 -15.08
N VAL A 161 -7.76 -17.36 -15.49
CA VAL A 161 -6.80 -17.95 -14.55
C VAL A 161 -6.29 -16.84 -13.63
N ASP A 162 -6.64 -16.95 -12.35
CA ASP A 162 -6.34 -15.92 -11.36
C ASP A 162 -4.90 -16.05 -10.83
N LEU A 163 -4.03 -15.15 -11.28
CA LEU A 163 -2.71 -14.87 -10.71
C LEU A 163 -2.67 -13.49 -10.02
N ALA A 164 -3.82 -12.81 -9.91
CA ALA A 164 -3.95 -11.48 -9.34
C ALA A 164 -4.28 -11.52 -7.84
N VAL A 165 -4.86 -12.60 -7.32
CA VAL A 165 -5.22 -12.77 -5.91
C VAL A 165 -4.39 -13.88 -5.25
N ASN A 166 -3.82 -13.58 -4.09
CA ASN A 166 -2.91 -14.49 -3.38
C ASN A 166 -3.64 -15.44 -2.41
N VAL A 167 -4.82 -15.93 -2.79
CA VAL A 167 -5.54 -16.97 -2.03
C VAL A 167 -5.05 -18.34 -2.51
N ARG A 168 -4.87 -19.27 -1.58
CA ARG A 168 -4.47 -20.65 -1.90
C ARG A 168 -5.55 -21.32 -2.76
N THR A 169 -5.16 -22.11 -3.75
CA THR A 169 -6.10 -22.88 -4.56
C THR A 169 -6.58 -24.12 -3.79
N GLY A 170 -7.75 -24.66 -4.16
CA GLY A 170 -8.31 -25.85 -3.51
C GLY A 170 -8.75 -25.64 -2.05
N THR A 171 -9.03 -24.38 -1.66
CA THR A 171 -9.50 -24.02 -0.32
C THR A 171 -10.90 -23.41 -0.34
N PRO A 172 -11.65 -23.48 0.78
CA PRO A 172 -11.30 -24.13 2.05
C PRO A 172 -11.22 -25.67 1.93
N PRO A 173 -10.37 -26.36 2.72
CA PRO A 173 -10.32 -27.81 2.72
C PRO A 173 -11.67 -28.40 3.18
N PRO A 174 -12.03 -29.63 2.76
CA PRO A 174 -13.36 -30.20 3.04
C PRO A 174 -13.73 -30.24 4.53
N TRP A 175 -12.77 -30.52 5.41
CA TRP A 175 -12.98 -30.55 6.86
C TRP A 175 -13.36 -29.16 7.40
N LEU A 176 -12.73 -28.10 6.90
CA LEU A 176 -13.00 -26.72 7.32
C LEU A 176 -14.35 -26.26 6.78
N HIS A 177 -14.66 -26.60 5.52
CA HIS A 177 -15.97 -26.34 4.94
C HIS A 177 -17.09 -26.99 5.77
N ALA A 178 -16.94 -28.28 6.11
CA ALA A 178 -17.92 -29.00 6.92
C ALA A 178 -18.08 -28.37 8.32
N HIS A 179 -16.97 -28.00 8.96
CA HIS A 179 -16.99 -27.33 10.26
C HIS A 179 -17.71 -25.97 10.19
N LEU A 180 -17.42 -25.16 9.19
CA LEU A 180 -18.10 -23.87 8.97
C LEU A 180 -19.59 -24.04 8.70
N ALA A 181 -19.98 -25.02 7.89
CA ALA A 181 -21.39 -25.30 7.60
C ALA A 181 -22.17 -25.70 8.86
N ALA A 182 -21.55 -26.41 9.80
CA ALA A 182 -22.18 -26.80 11.06
C ALA A 182 -22.55 -25.58 11.94
N THR A 183 -21.75 -24.50 11.89
CA THR A 183 -22.02 -23.27 12.67
C THR A 183 -23.30 -22.54 12.25
N LEU A 184 -23.87 -22.87 11.09
CA LEU A 184 -25.12 -22.27 10.63
C LEU A 184 -26.31 -22.59 11.55
N ALA A 185 -26.23 -23.67 12.33
CA ALA A 185 -27.24 -24.03 13.32
C ALA A 185 -27.27 -23.06 14.52
N ASP A 186 -26.17 -22.36 14.80
CA ASP A 186 -26.00 -21.54 16.00
C ASP A 186 -26.18 -20.03 15.76
N LEU A 187 -26.55 -19.62 14.54
CA LEU A 187 -26.59 -18.21 14.13
C LEU A 187 -27.62 -17.34 14.88
N ALA A 188 -28.57 -17.96 15.58
CA ALA A 188 -29.56 -17.22 16.38
C ALA A 188 -28.95 -16.61 17.66
N ALA A 189 -27.81 -17.11 18.12
CA ALA A 189 -27.12 -16.61 19.30
C ALA A 189 -26.09 -15.52 18.94
N TYR A 190 -25.88 -14.57 19.86
CA TYR A 190 -24.76 -13.65 19.75
C TYR A 190 -23.41 -14.40 19.85
N PRO A 191 -22.39 -14.00 19.07
CA PRO A 191 -21.11 -14.70 19.06
C PRO A 191 -20.35 -14.54 20.38
N ASP A 192 -19.73 -15.63 20.85
CA ASP A 192 -18.78 -15.66 21.96
C ASP A 192 -17.39 -16.07 21.44
N GLY A 193 -16.43 -15.15 21.55
CA GLY A 193 -15.07 -15.33 21.05
C GLY A 193 -14.10 -16.01 22.02
N THR A 194 -14.54 -16.45 23.19
CA THR A 194 -13.66 -16.94 24.28
C THR A 194 -12.79 -18.13 23.83
N ALA A 195 -13.40 -19.16 23.24
CA ALA A 195 -12.69 -20.35 22.79
C ALA A 195 -11.71 -20.06 21.64
N ALA A 196 -12.17 -19.30 20.64
CA ALA A 196 -11.34 -18.86 19.52
C ALA A 196 -10.12 -18.04 19.97
N ARG A 197 -10.32 -17.12 20.92
CA ARG A 197 -9.25 -16.30 21.50
C ARG A 197 -8.23 -17.16 22.23
N ALA A 198 -8.69 -18.12 23.03
CA ALA A 198 -7.83 -19.06 23.74
C ALA A 198 -7.01 -19.93 22.77
N ALA A 199 -7.61 -20.42 21.68
CA ALA A 199 -6.92 -21.21 20.67
C ALA A 199 -5.83 -20.40 19.93
N VAL A 200 -6.12 -19.15 19.56
CA VAL A 200 -5.13 -18.24 18.96
C VAL A 200 -4.00 -17.93 19.94
N ALA A 201 -4.32 -17.69 21.21
CA ALA A 201 -3.34 -17.45 22.25
C ALA A 201 -2.40 -18.65 22.44
N ALA A 202 -2.97 -19.86 22.52
CA ALA A 202 -2.24 -21.11 22.64
C ALA A 202 -1.31 -21.36 21.45
N ARG A 203 -1.77 -21.09 20.21
CA ARG A 203 -0.94 -21.20 18.99
C ARG A 203 0.37 -20.41 19.10
N HIS A 204 0.31 -19.21 19.66
CA HIS A 204 1.44 -18.28 19.70
C HIS A 204 2.20 -18.28 21.02
N GLY A 205 1.81 -19.13 21.99
CA GLY A 205 2.38 -19.11 23.34
C GLY A 205 2.13 -17.79 24.08
N ARG A 206 0.99 -17.15 23.79
CA ARG A 206 0.60 -15.83 24.32
C ARG A 206 -0.47 -15.96 25.40
N PRO A 207 -0.52 -15.03 26.36
CA PRO A 207 -1.70 -14.81 27.18
C PRO A 207 -2.93 -14.46 26.32
N ALA A 208 -4.12 -14.89 26.73
CA ALA A 208 -5.35 -14.59 25.98
C ALA A 208 -5.63 -13.07 25.91
N ASP A 209 -5.28 -12.33 26.96
CA ASP A 209 -5.41 -10.87 27.01
C ASP A 209 -4.49 -10.11 26.05
N GLU A 210 -3.47 -10.77 25.50
CA GLU A 210 -2.61 -10.25 24.42
C GLU A 210 -3.18 -10.52 23.01
N VAL A 211 -4.39 -11.07 22.90
CA VAL A 211 -5.05 -11.40 21.62
C VAL A 211 -6.33 -10.59 21.44
N LEU A 212 -6.50 -10.00 20.24
CA LEU A 212 -7.76 -9.43 19.77
C LEU A 212 -8.17 -10.04 18.42
N LEU A 213 -9.35 -10.64 18.36
CA LEU A 213 -9.95 -11.16 17.12
C LEU A 213 -10.60 -10.02 16.33
N THR A 214 -10.46 -10.03 15.02
CA THR A 214 -10.94 -8.94 14.15
C THR A 214 -11.66 -9.46 12.91
N ALA A 215 -12.53 -8.63 12.33
CA ALA A 215 -13.27 -8.86 11.09
C ALA A 215 -12.34 -8.78 9.84
N GLY A 216 -11.31 -9.62 9.85
CA GLY A 216 -10.14 -9.52 8.97
C GLY A 216 -9.06 -8.59 9.53
N ALA A 217 -7.83 -8.74 9.03
CA ALA A 217 -6.71 -7.87 9.40
C ALA A 217 -6.96 -6.39 9.03
N ALA A 218 -7.83 -6.13 8.05
CA ALA A 218 -8.32 -4.82 7.65
C ALA A 218 -8.87 -4.00 8.83
N GLU A 219 -9.73 -4.61 9.66
CA GLU A 219 -10.30 -3.94 10.83
C GLU A 219 -9.22 -3.54 11.84
N ALA A 220 -8.18 -4.36 12.02
CA ALA A 220 -7.07 -4.04 12.93
C ALA A 220 -6.38 -2.73 12.53
N PHE A 221 -6.15 -2.47 11.24
CA PHE A 221 -5.57 -1.19 10.79
C PHE A 221 -6.48 0.00 11.11
N VAL A 222 -7.80 -0.16 10.93
CA VAL A 222 -8.78 0.89 11.27
C VAL A 222 -8.80 1.15 12.77
N LEU A 223 -8.78 0.12 13.61
CA LEU A 223 -8.73 0.25 15.07
C LEU A 223 -7.45 0.94 15.52
N LEU A 224 -6.29 0.50 15.02
CA LEU A 224 -4.99 1.11 15.32
C LEU A 224 -4.98 2.59 14.93
N ALA A 225 -5.46 2.93 13.73
CA ALA A 225 -5.53 4.32 13.28
C ALA A 225 -6.48 5.17 14.14
N ARG A 226 -7.57 4.59 14.67
CA ARG A 226 -8.56 5.29 15.50
C ARG A 226 -8.17 5.43 16.96
N VAL A 227 -7.46 4.46 17.52
CA VAL A 227 -7.05 4.46 18.94
C VAL A 227 -5.74 5.22 19.11
N LEU A 228 -4.77 4.97 18.24
CA LEU A 228 -3.48 5.64 18.33
C LEU A 228 -3.58 7.12 17.90
N ARG A 229 -2.70 7.94 18.48
CA ARG A 229 -2.55 9.37 18.17
C ARG A 229 -1.09 9.67 17.81
N PRO A 230 -0.56 9.05 16.75
CA PRO A 230 0.85 9.22 16.39
C PRO A 230 1.14 10.67 15.97
N ARG A 231 2.24 11.21 16.46
CA ARG A 231 2.82 12.48 16.00
C ARG A 231 3.50 12.30 14.65
N ARG A 232 4.11 11.13 14.41
CA ARG A 232 4.79 10.77 13.17
C ARG A 232 4.57 9.30 12.84
N ALA A 233 3.49 9.04 12.12
CA ALA A 233 3.23 7.72 11.53
C ALA A 233 4.12 7.49 10.30
N THR A 234 4.83 6.36 10.28
CA THR A 234 5.68 5.94 9.16
C THR A 234 5.20 4.61 8.59
N VAL A 235 5.00 4.56 7.27
CA VAL A 235 4.60 3.33 6.56
C VAL A 235 5.69 2.98 5.54
N VAL A 236 6.23 1.76 5.62
CA VAL A 236 7.31 1.28 4.75
C VAL A 236 6.72 0.72 3.45
N HIS A 237 6.92 1.39 2.32
CA HIS A 237 6.42 0.98 1.01
C HIS A 237 7.54 0.48 0.09
N PRO A 238 7.23 -0.26 -0.99
CA PRO A 238 5.90 -0.72 -1.38
C PRO A 238 5.37 -1.81 -0.44
N GLN A 239 4.17 -1.58 0.09
CA GLN A 239 3.44 -2.53 0.92
C GLN A 239 1.93 -2.43 0.64
N PHE A 240 1.14 -3.30 1.26
CA PHE A 240 -0.31 -3.26 1.21
C PHE A 240 -0.81 -1.87 1.63
N THR A 241 -1.79 -1.33 0.91
CA THR A 241 -2.12 0.10 0.98
C THR A 241 -3.07 0.46 2.13
N GLU A 242 -3.76 -0.53 2.70
CA GLU A 242 -4.78 -0.33 3.73
C GLU A 242 -4.27 0.33 5.03
N PRO A 243 -3.07 0.02 5.56
CA PRO A 243 -2.56 0.70 6.75
C PRO A 243 -2.42 2.21 6.53
N GLU A 244 -1.88 2.62 5.39
CA GLU A 244 -1.78 4.05 5.05
C GLU A 244 -3.16 4.67 4.82
N ALA A 245 -4.06 3.95 4.13
CA ALA A 245 -5.42 4.43 3.90
C ALA A 245 -6.16 4.67 5.23
N ALA A 246 -6.10 3.71 6.16
CA ALA A 246 -6.72 3.81 7.48
C ALA A 246 -6.16 4.97 8.30
N LEU A 247 -4.84 5.18 8.29
CA LEU A 247 -4.19 6.30 8.97
C LEU A 247 -4.66 7.65 8.41
N ARG A 248 -4.69 7.79 7.08
CA ARG A 248 -5.15 9.02 6.43
C ARG A 248 -6.63 9.29 6.66
N ASP A 249 -7.47 8.25 6.61
CA ASP A 249 -8.91 8.36 6.86
C ASP A 249 -9.19 8.74 8.34
N ALA A 250 -8.28 8.38 9.27
CA ALA A 250 -8.31 8.84 10.67
C ALA A 250 -7.69 10.23 10.88
N GLY A 251 -7.22 10.90 9.82
CA GLY A 251 -6.63 12.24 9.86
C GLY A 251 -5.14 12.29 10.20
N HIS A 252 -4.44 11.15 10.21
CA HIS A 252 -3.00 11.11 10.50
C HIS A 252 -2.19 11.36 9.23
N PRO A 253 -1.24 12.32 9.24
CA PRO A 253 -0.26 12.43 8.17
C PRO A 253 0.67 11.22 8.17
N VAL A 254 1.00 10.70 6.99
CA VAL A 254 1.84 9.51 6.83
C VAL A 254 3.15 9.87 6.15
N HIS A 255 4.26 9.56 6.81
CA HIS A 255 5.59 9.56 6.23
C HIS A 255 5.85 8.22 5.55
N ARG A 256 6.23 8.23 4.28
CA ARG A 256 6.56 6.99 3.54
C ARG A 256 8.06 6.76 3.54
N VAL A 257 8.49 5.55 3.90
CA VAL A 257 9.84 5.05 3.58
C VAL A 257 9.71 4.20 2.33
N LEU A 258 10.32 4.62 1.21
CA LEU A 258 10.24 3.90 -0.05
C LEU A 258 11.46 2.99 -0.23
N LEU A 259 11.24 1.68 -0.20
CA LEU A 259 12.25 0.66 -0.49
C LEU A 259 12.41 0.52 -1.99
N THR A 260 13.65 0.31 -2.44
CA THR A 260 13.97 0.30 -3.87
C THR A 260 14.40 -1.08 -4.39
N PRO A 261 14.27 -1.32 -5.70
CA PRO A 261 14.72 -2.56 -6.33
C PRO A 261 16.22 -2.84 -6.18
N GLU A 262 17.05 -1.79 -6.13
CA GLU A 262 18.51 -1.88 -5.99
C GLU A 262 18.91 -2.45 -4.62
N GLN A 263 18.09 -2.20 -3.61
CA GLN A 263 18.23 -2.74 -2.25
C GLN A 263 17.51 -4.09 -2.09
N GLY A 264 16.99 -4.66 -3.19
CA GLY A 264 16.18 -5.88 -3.17
C GLY A 264 14.90 -5.72 -2.34
N PHE A 265 14.37 -4.50 -2.24
CA PHE A 265 13.23 -4.13 -1.40
C PHE A 265 13.38 -4.52 0.09
N ARG A 266 14.61 -4.56 0.61
CA ARG A 266 14.86 -4.74 2.04
C ARG A 266 14.89 -3.39 2.74
N LEU A 267 14.33 -3.34 3.95
CA LEU A 267 14.41 -2.17 4.81
C LEU A 267 15.85 -2.00 5.30
N PRO A 268 16.56 -0.93 4.91
CA PRO A 268 17.92 -0.73 5.38
C PRO A 268 17.90 -0.17 6.82
N PRO A 269 18.95 -0.45 7.62
CA PRO A 269 19.11 0.14 8.94
C PRO A 269 19.03 1.67 8.88
N GLY A 270 18.33 2.28 9.85
CA GLY A 270 18.21 3.74 9.96
C GLY A 270 17.27 4.41 8.94
N ALA A 271 16.64 3.69 8.01
CA ALA A 271 15.68 4.30 7.08
C ALA A 271 14.40 4.81 7.76
N VAL A 272 14.02 4.21 8.89
CA VAL A 272 12.89 4.68 9.68
C VAL A 272 13.35 5.84 10.56
N PRO A 273 12.72 7.03 10.46
CA PRO A 273 13.06 8.18 11.30
C PRO A 273 13.03 7.82 12.79
N GLU A 274 13.97 8.37 13.55
CA GLU A 274 14.08 8.05 14.99
C GLU A 274 12.86 8.52 15.78
N ASP A 275 12.32 9.69 15.42
CA ASP A 275 11.15 10.32 16.02
C ASP A 275 9.80 9.76 15.53
N ALA A 276 9.80 8.71 14.68
CA ALA A 276 8.57 8.01 14.35
C ALA A 276 8.04 7.26 15.59
N ASP A 277 6.80 7.53 15.98
CA ASP A 277 6.13 6.92 17.13
C ASP A 277 5.10 5.85 16.71
N LEU A 278 4.79 5.76 15.42
CA LEU A 278 4.12 4.61 14.81
C LEU A 278 4.86 4.18 13.55
N VAL A 279 5.14 2.88 13.42
CA VAL A 279 5.80 2.31 12.24
C VAL A 279 5.03 1.09 11.76
N VAL A 280 4.69 1.03 10.48
CA VAL A 280 4.02 -0.13 9.86
C VAL A 280 4.90 -0.77 8.80
N VAL A 281 5.13 -2.08 8.93
CA VAL A 281 5.92 -2.90 8.00
C VAL A 281 5.18 -4.21 7.73
N GLY A 282 5.11 -4.65 6.47
CA GLY A 282 4.62 -6.00 6.14
C GLY A 282 5.73 -7.04 6.22
N ASN A 283 5.43 -8.27 6.67
CA ASN A 283 6.41 -9.35 6.71
C ASN A 283 5.76 -10.75 6.56
N PRO A 284 5.89 -11.43 5.40
CA PRO A 284 6.48 -10.97 4.15
C PRO A 284 5.73 -9.78 3.54
N THR A 285 6.45 -8.82 2.97
CA THR A 285 5.85 -7.62 2.39
C THR A 285 5.05 -7.94 1.12
N ASN A 286 3.78 -7.56 1.07
CA ASN A 286 2.98 -7.52 -0.17
C ASN A 286 3.08 -6.13 -0.81
N PRO A 287 3.65 -5.94 -2.01
CA PRO A 287 3.71 -6.92 -3.08
C PRO A 287 5.07 -7.58 -3.32
N THR A 288 6.13 -7.17 -2.62
CA THR A 288 7.52 -7.54 -2.96
C THR A 288 7.89 -8.99 -2.66
N SER A 289 7.11 -9.66 -1.81
CA SER A 289 7.34 -11.01 -1.30
C SER A 289 8.59 -11.11 -0.39
N ILE A 290 9.15 -9.99 0.05
CA ILE A 290 10.35 -9.98 0.87
C ILE A 290 10.02 -10.30 2.32
N LEU A 291 10.70 -11.31 2.85
CA LEU A 291 10.74 -11.61 4.29
C LEU A 291 11.95 -10.90 4.91
N HIS A 292 11.67 -9.91 5.76
CA HIS A 292 12.66 -9.22 6.57
C HIS A 292 13.08 -10.09 7.75
N PRO A 293 14.37 -10.07 8.13
CA PRO A 293 14.81 -10.77 9.34
C PRO A 293 14.08 -10.26 10.58
N ALA A 294 13.67 -11.16 11.47
CA ALA A 294 13.01 -10.82 12.73
C ALA A 294 13.83 -9.84 13.57
N ALA A 295 15.15 -10.05 13.64
CA ALA A 295 16.07 -9.14 14.34
C ALA A 295 16.03 -7.71 13.77
N ALA A 296 16.03 -7.56 12.44
CA ALA A 296 15.98 -6.25 11.81
C ALA A 296 14.65 -5.52 12.04
N LEU A 297 13.55 -6.26 12.20
CA LEU A 297 12.26 -5.69 12.60
C LEU A 297 12.24 -5.34 14.09
N ALA A 298 12.78 -6.22 14.94
CA ALA A 298 12.92 -5.99 16.37
C ALA A 298 13.76 -4.73 16.69
N ASP A 299 14.79 -4.44 15.89
CA ASP A 299 15.61 -3.22 16.00
C ASP A 299 14.81 -1.92 15.78
N LEU A 300 13.60 -2.01 15.18
CA LEU A 300 12.70 -0.86 15.05
C LEU A 300 11.93 -0.56 16.33
N ALA A 301 11.81 -1.53 17.24
CA ALA A 301 11.11 -1.42 18.50
C ALA A 301 11.89 -0.51 19.46
N ARG A 302 11.19 0.37 20.17
CA ARG A 302 11.78 1.33 21.12
C ARG A 302 10.71 1.92 22.04
N PRO A 303 11.07 2.41 23.24
CA PRO A 303 10.11 3.01 24.16
C PRO A 303 9.34 4.16 23.50
N GLY A 304 8.02 4.19 23.69
CA GLY A 304 7.14 5.23 23.13
C GLY A 304 6.82 5.07 21.64
N ARG A 305 7.27 3.98 21.00
CA ARG A 305 6.89 3.63 19.62
C ARG A 305 5.97 2.41 19.62
N THR A 306 4.94 2.48 18.78
CA THR A 306 4.19 1.30 18.34
C THR A 306 4.75 0.79 17.01
N LEU A 307 5.27 -0.43 16.99
CA LEU A 307 5.69 -1.14 15.78
C LEU A 307 4.59 -2.12 15.37
N VAL A 308 4.03 -1.92 14.19
CA VAL A 308 3.02 -2.80 13.59
C VAL A 308 3.67 -3.64 12.50
N VAL A 309 3.67 -4.96 12.68
CA VAL A 309 4.15 -5.93 11.70
C VAL A 309 2.97 -6.69 11.11
N ASP A 310 2.66 -6.43 9.85
CA ASP A 310 1.62 -7.13 9.10
C ASP A 310 2.14 -8.47 8.58
N GLU A 311 1.81 -9.54 9.29
CA GLU A 311 2.17 -10.91 8.96
C GLU A 311 1.02 -11.66 8.26
N ALA A 312 0.16 -10.98 7.50
CA ALA A 312 -0.96 -11.60 6.79
C ALA A 312 -0.57 -12.74 5.81
N PHE A 313 0.70 -12.87 5.46
CA PHE A 313 1.23 -13.87 4.53
C PHE A 313 2.25 -14.84 5.14
N ILE A 314 2.63 -14.69 6.40
CA ILE A 314 3.71 -15.48 7.02
C ILE A 314 3.39 -16.98 7.11
N ASP A 315 2.10 -17.37 7.16
CA ASP A 315 1.64 -18.77 7.12
C ASP A 315 2.11 -19.53 5.85
N THR A 316 2.60 -18.82 4.83
CA THR A 316 3.12 -19.42 3.59
C THR A 316 4.65 -19.50 3.56
N ASP A 317 5.32 -19.00 4.60
CA ASP A 317 6.73 -19.24 4.91
C ASP A 317 6.83 -20.52 5.76
N PRO A 318 7.54 -21.57 5.29
CA PRO A 318 7.71 -22.80 6.07
C PRO A 318 8.31 -22.51 7.46
N GLY A 319 7.63 -22.98 8.50
CA GLY A 319 8.02 -22.75 9.89
C GLY A 319 7.90 -21.31 10.40
N GLU A 320 7.31 -20.38 9.64
CA GLU A 320 7.12 -18.97 10.04
C GLU A 320 8.41 -18.31 10.57
N SER A 321 9.52 -18.56 9.87
CA SER A 321 10.90 -18.48 10.38
C SER A 321 11.34 -17.09 10.88
N GLN A 322 10.69 -16.02 10.44
CA GLN A 322 10.99 -14.64 10.82
C GLN A 322 9.77 -13.92 11.44
N SER A 323 8.83 -14.68 12.00
CA SER A 323 7.68 -14.10 12.70
C SER A 323 8.09 -13.46 14.03
N LEU A 324 7.45 -12.35 14.39
CA LEU A 324 7.51 -11.75 15.72
C LEU A 324 6.32 -12.16 16.61
N ALA A 325 5.43 -13.03 16.13
CA ALA A 325 4.19 -13.39 16.82
C ALA A 325 4.40 -13.94 18.23
N ALA A 326 5.49 -14.67 18.48
CA ALA A 326 5.84 -15.20 19.80
C ALA A 326 6.76 -14.29 20.64
N VAL A 327 7.25 -13.18 20.07
CA VAL A 327 8.26 -12.32 20.73
C VAL A 327 7.59 -11.32 21.69
N ARG A 328 7.96 -11.36 22.96
CA ARG A 328 7.35 -10.54 24.03
C ARG A 328 8.26 -9.44 24.59
N ASP A 329 9.57 -9.68 24.60
CA ASP A 329 10.53 -8.85 25.33
C ASP A 329 11.18 -7.79 24.43
N LEU A 330 10.36 -6.98 23.75
CA LEU A 330 10.82 -5.87 22.93
C LEU A 330 10.44 -4.53 23.56
N PRO A 331 11.27 -3.48 23.41
CA PRO A 331 10.94 -2.17 23.94
C PRO A 331 9.79 -1.51 23.17
N GLY A 332 8.86 -0.87 23.87
CA GLY A 332 7.67 -0.27 23.28
C GLY A 332 6.56 -1.28 22.97
N ASP A 333 5.57 -0.87 22.16
CA ASP A 333 4.45 -1.74 21.80
C ASP A 333 4.72 -2.41 20.45
N VAL A 334 4.77 -3.73 20.43
CA VAL A 334 4.86 -4.51 19.18
C VAL A 334 3.52 -5.17 18.92
N VAL A 335 2.95 -4.85 17.76
CA VAL A 335 1.67 -5.36 17.28
C VAL A 335 1.93 -6.24 16.07
N VAL A 336 1.54 -7.52 16.15
CA VAL A 336 1.65 -8.47 15.02
C VAL A 336 0.25 -8.77 14.51
N LEU A 337 -0.01 -8.50 13.23
CA LEU A 337 -1.29 -8.78 12.60
C LEU A 337 -1.23 -10.09 11.83
N ARG A 338 -2.27 -10.90 11.95
CA ARG A 338 -2.39 -12.18 11.26
C ARG A 338 -3.70 -12.26 10.50
N SER A 339 -3.68 -13.03 9.42
CA SER A 339 -4.85 -13.27 8.59
C SER A 339 -5.01 -14.75 8.28
N LEU A 340 -6.21 -15.29 8.49
CA LEU A 340 -6.53 -16.66 8.06
C LEU A 340 -7.05 -16.69 6.61
N THR A 341 -7.21 -15.52 5.98
CA THR A 341 -7.92 -15.39 4.69
C THR A 341 -7.17 -16.02 3.51
N LYS A 342 -5.83 -16.00 3.52
CA LYS A 342 -5.01 -16.38 2.36
C LYS A 342 -4.76 -17.88 2.33
N THR A 343 -4.25 -18.39 3.45
CA THR A 343 -3.90 -19.80 3.65
C THR A 343 -5.14 -20.69 3.60
N TRP A 344 -6.23 -20.28 4.22
CA TRP A 344 -7.42 -21.13 4.38
C TRP A 344 -8.56 -20.83 3.40
N GLY A 345 -8.37 -19.87 2.48
CA GLY A 345 -9.43 -19.51 1.51
C GLY A 345 -10.60 -18.74 2.12
N LEU A 346 -10.42 -18.15 3.31
CA LEU A 346 -11.50 -17.51 4.07
C LEU A 346 -11.64 -16.01 3.77
N ALA A 347 -11.24 -15.57 2.58
CA ALA A 347 -11.28 -14.16 2.19
C ALA A 347 -12.69 -13.57 2.21
N GLY A 348 -13.74 -14.35 1.94
CA GLY A 348 -15.14 -13.90 2.07
C GLY A 348 -15.66 -13.88 3.51
N LEU A 349 -15.09 -14.71 4.40
CA LEU A 349 -15.54 -14.84 5.79
C LEU A 349 -15.06 -13.70 6.69
N ARG A 350 -13.96 -13.03 6.29
CA ARG A 350 -13.38 -11.86 6.99
C ARG A 350 -12.96 -12.20 8.43
N ILE A 351 -11.87 -12.95 8.56
CA ILE A 351 -11.28 -13.27 9.87
C ILE A 351 -9.79 -12.95 9.93
N GLY A 352 -9.39 -12.29 11.00
CA GLY A 352 -8.01 -11.97 11.36
C GLY A 352 -7.89 -11.81 12.87
N TYR A 353 -6.69 -11.49 13.32
CA TYR A 353 -6.42 -11.13 14.71
C TYR A 353 -5.14 -10.32 14.79
N LEU A 354 -4.95 -9.66 15.92
CA LEU A 354 -3.67 -9.06 16.31
C LEU A 354 -3.19 -9.62 17.64
N LEU A 355 -1.87 -9.62 17.79
CA LEU A 355 -1.16 -9.91 19.03
C LEU A 355 -0.47 -8.62 19.48
N ALA A 356 -0.70 -8.18 20.71
CA ALA A 356 -0.13 -6.95 21.25
C ALA A 356 -0.11 -6.99 22.79
N PRO A 357 0.63 -6.08 23.46
CA PRO A 357 0.54 -5.96 24.92
C PRO A 357 -0.89 -5.78 25.41
N ALA A 358 -1.24 -6.44 26.52
CA ALA A 358 -2.60 -6.47 27.05
C ALA A 358 -3.26 -5.08 27.23
N PRO A 359 -2.55 -4.02 27.69
CA PRO A 359 -3.13 -2.67 27.76
C PRO A 359 -3.60 -2.15 26.40
N LEU A 360 -2.77 -2.30 25.35
CA LEU A 360 -3.13 -1.87 24.00
C LEU A 360 -4.28 -2.73 23.43
N VAL A 361 -4.29 -4.03 23.70
CA VAL A 361 -5.43 -4.90 23.33
C VAL A 361 -6.73 -4.43 23.99
N ALA A 362 -6.69 -4.04 25.27
CA ALA A 362 -7.86 -3.53 25.97
C ALA A 362 -8.38 -2.22 25.35
N ASP A 363 -7.47 -1.29 25.01
CA ASP A 363 -7.83 -0.03 24.35
C ASP A 363 -8.45 -0.27 22.96
N LEU A 364 -7.88 -1.18 22.18
CA LEU A 364 -8.40 -1.56 20.87
C LEU A 364 -9.76 -2.26 20.97
N ALA A 365 -9.93 -3.16 21.93
CA ALA A 365 -11.19 -3.85 22.18
C ALA A 365 -12.31 -2.87 22.60
N ALA A 366 -11.99 -1.86 23.42
CA ALA A 366 -12.93 -0.82 23.82
C ALA A 366 -13.39 0.05 22.64
N ALA A 367 -12.56 0.20 21.61
CA ALA A 367 -12.89 0.93 20.38
C ALA A 367 -13.52 0.06 19.29
N GLN A 368 -13.54 -1.27 19.47
CA GLN A 368 -14.11 -2.22 18.53
C GLN A 368 -15.64 -2.26 18.67
N PRO A 369 -16.41 -2.35 17.57
CA PRO A 369 -17.85 -2.56 17.65
C PRO A 369 -18.19 -3.82 18.46
N LEU A 370 -19.36 -3.82 19.11
CA LEU A 370 -19.87 -5.02 19.78
C LEU A 370 -20.11 -6.14 18.76
N TRP A 371 -19.75 -7.37 19.13
CA TRP A 371 -19.84 -8.58 18.28
C TRP A 371 -19.24 -8.40 16.87
N PRO A 372 -17.98 -7.97 16.77
CA PRO A 372 -17.37 -7.58 15.50
C PRO A 372 -17.06 -8.79 14.60
N VAL A 373 -16.88 -9.97 15.21
CA VAL A 373 -16.54 -11.22 14.52
C VAL A 373 -17.70 -12.18 14.62
N SER A 374 -18.15 -12.70 13.48
CA SER A 374 -19.29 -13.61 13.39
C SER A 374 -18.97 -15.01 13.92
N THR A 375 -20.00 -15.75 14.34
CA THR A 375 -19.90 -17.15 14.79
C THR A 375 -19.06 -18.05 13.84
N PRO A 376 -19.32 -18.10 12.51
CA PRO A 376 -18.47 -18.90 11.61
C PRO A 376 -17.01 -18.41 11.55
N ALA A 377 -16.77 -17.11 11.68
CA ALA A 377 -15.42 -16.55 11.68
C ALA A 377 -14.65 -16.92 12.97
N LEU A 378 -15.33 -16.93 14.12
CA LEU A 378 -14.76 -17.39 15.39
C LEU A 378 -14.42 -18.89 15.35
N ALA A 379 -15.35 -19.72 14.86
CA ALA A 379 -15.13 -21.15 14.71
C ALA A 379 -13.91 -21.43 13.79
N ALA A 380 -13.79 -20.71 12.67
CA ALA A 380 -12.59 -20.77 11.82
C ALA A 380 -11.31 -20.43 12.58
N ALA A 381 -11.30 -19.35 13.37
CA ALA A 381 -10.12 -18.94 14.13
C ALA A 381 -9.69 -20.00 15.14
N GLU A 382 -10.65 -20.66 15.78
CA GLU A 382 -10.40 -21.76 16.71
C GLU A 382 -9.75 -22.96 16.00
N VAL A 383 -10.43 -23.54 15.01
CA VAL A 383 -9.96 -24.79 14.39
C VAL A 383 -8.72 -24.60 13.53
N CYS A 384 -8.55 -23.45 12.87
CA CYS A 384 -7.34 -23.15 12.10
C CYS A 384 -6.11 -22.88 13.00
N SER A 385 -6.31 -22.67 14.29
CA SER A 385 -5.22 -22.51 15.27
C SER A 385 -4.84 -23.84 15.96
N ALA A 386 -5.59 -24.91 15.71
CA ALA A 386 -5.31 -26.23 16.28
C ALA A 386 -4.05 -26.88 15.65
N PRO A 387 -3.28 -27.68 16.41
CA PRO A 387 -2.02 -28.28 15.92
C PRO A 387 -2.13 -29.04 14.58
N ALA A 388 -3.22 -29.77 14.36
CA ALA A 388 -3.44 -30.50 13.11
C ALA A 388 -3.60 -29.56 11.90
N ALA A 389 -4.32 -28.44 12.07
CA ALA A 389 -4.46 -27.43 11.04
C ALA A 389 -3.14 -26.70 10.78
N LEU A 390 -2.36 -26.41 11.83
CA LEU A 390 -1.02 -25.81 11.68
C LEU A 390 -0.07 -26.72 10.90
N ALA A 391 -0.08 -28.03 11.17
CA ALA A 391 0.71 -29.01 10.42
C ALA A 391 0.27 -29.13 8.94
N GLU A 392 -1.02 -28.93 8.64
CA GLU A 392 -1.50 -28.82 7.25
C GLU A 392 -1.04 -27.51 6.58
N ALA A 393 -1.15 -26.37 7.27
CA ALA A 393 -0.68 -25.08 6.78
C ALA A 393 0.82 -25.11 6.44
N ASP A 394 1.65 -25.67 7.31
CA ASP A 394 3.09 -25.79 7.12
C ASP A 394 3.46 -26.74 5.96
N ARG A 395 2.73 -27.86 5.77
CA ARG A 395 2.86 -28.69 4.56
C ARG A 395 2.51 -27.90 3.30
N ALA A 396 1.43 -27.12 3.32
CA ALA A 396 1.05 -26.29 2.19
C ALA A 396 2.05 -25.15 1.92
N ALA A 397 2.69 -24.60 2.95
CA ALA A 397 3.76 -23.61 2.83
C ALA A 397 4.97 -24.21 2.10
N ARG A 398 5.39 -25.43 2.47
CA ARG A 398 6.45 -26.16 1.75
C ARG A 398 6.11 -26.43 0.29
N THR A 399 4.89 -26.86 0.00
CA THR A 399 4.41 -27.03 -1.39
C THR A 399 4.44 -25.71 -2.16
N THR A 400 3.98 -24.63 -1.53
CA THR A 400 4.02 -23.27 -2.11
C THR A 400 5.46 -22.82 -2.39
N ALA A 401 6.41 -23.13 -1.51
CA ALA A 401 7.82 -22.84 -1.73
C ALA A 401 8.39 -23.59 -2.94
N ALA A 402 8.05 -24.87 -3.11
CA ALA A 402 8.45 -25.65 -4.29
C ALA A 402 7.83 -25.10 -5.59
N HIS A 403 6.54 -24.77 -5.56
CA HIS A 403 5.86 -24.13 -6.70
C HIS A 403 6.45 -22.75 -7.04
N ARG A 404 6.83 -21.97 -6.01
CA ARG A 404 7.51 -20.69 -6.20
C ARG A 404 8.88 -20.87 -6.85
N ALA A 405 9.65 -21.87 -6.44
CA ALA A 405 10.93 -22.17 -7.07
C ALA A 405 10.77 -22.52 -8.56
N HIS A 406 9.72 -23.28 -8.91
CA HIS A 406 9.37 -23.58 -10.30
C HIS A 406 9.03 -22.31 -11.10
N LEU A 407 8.16 -21.45 -10.55
CA LEU A 407 7.83 -20.16 -11.15
C LEU A 407 9.07 -19.28 -11.36
N LEU A 408 9.94 -19.18 -10.36
CA LEU A 408 11.17 -18.37 -10.46
C LEU A 408 12.12 -18.90 -11.53
N ALA A 409 12.28 -20.23 -11.63
CA ALA A 409 13.10 -20.85 -12.67
C ALA A 409 12.58 -20.52 -14.07
N GLY A 410 11.26 -20.59 -14.27
CA GLY A 410 10.64 -20.22 -15.55
C GLY A 410 10.67 -18.72 -15.85
N LEU A 411 10.47 -17.86 -14.85
CA LEU A 411 10.57 -16.40 -15.03
C LEU A 411 12.00 -15.98 -15.41
N ALA A 412 13.03 -16.70 -14.95
CA ALA A 412 14.42 -16.42 -15.30
C ALA A 412 14.73 -16.63 -16.80
N THR A 413 13.88 -17.35 -17.55
CA THR A 413 14.05 -17.54 -19.01
C THR A 413 13.42 -16.41 -19.83
N VAL A 414 12.67 -15.50 -19.21
CA VAL A 414 11.89 -14.46 -19.89
C VAL A 414 12.78 -13.23 -20.15
N PRO A 415 13.07 -12.87 -21.41
CA PRO A 415 13.96 -11.75 -21.72
C PRO A 415 13.46 -10.41 -21.15
N GLY A 416 14.35 -9.66 -20.50
CA GLY A 416 14.03 -8.34 -19.94
C GLY A 416 13.24 -8.34 -18.64
N LEU A 417 12.72 -9.49 -18.20
CA LEU A 417 12.05 -9.64 -16.91
C LEU A 417 13.08 -9.74 -15.78
N ARG A 418 12.81 -9.05 -14.67
CA ARG A 418 13.63 -9.09 -13.46
C ARG A 418 12.80 -9.40 -12.23
N VAL A 419 13.33 -10.26 -11.37
CA VAL A 419 12.85 -10.46 -10.00
C VAL A 419 13.88 -9.84 -9.06
N HIS A 420 13.43 -8.98 -8.14
CA HIS A 420 14.31 -8.31 -7.18
C HIS A 420 14.19 -8.93 -5.80
N GLY A 421 15.34 -9.11 -5.14
CA GLY A 421 15.41 -9.78 -3.84
C GLY A 421 15.08 -11.29 -3.93
N ALA A 422 14.75 -11.89 -2.79
CA ALA A 422 14.39 -13.30 -2.69
C ALA A 422 12.93 -13.44 -2.25
N PRO A 423 12.00 -13.73 -3.16
CA PRO A 423 10.60 -13.95 -2.83
C PRO A 423 10.41 -15.12 -1.85
N ALA A 424 9.65 -14.87 -0.77
CA ALA A 424 9.50 -15.79 0.35
C ALA A 424 8.07 -16.35 0.52
N THR A 425 7.06 -15.77 -0.13
CA THR A 425 5.64 -16.10 0.11
C THR A 425 4.90 -16.56 -1.16
N SER A 426 3.56 -16.60 -1.14
CA SER A 426 2.66 -17.13 -2.17
C SER A 426 2.52 -16.25 -3.42
N PHE A 427 3.45 -15.33 -3.65
CA PHE A 427 3.49 -14.45 -4.81
C PHE A 427 4.92 -13.98 -5.11
N VAL A 428 5.12 -13.46 -6.32
CA VAL A 428 6.40 -12.92 -6.81
C VAL A 428 6.13 -11.55 -7.44
N LEU A 429 6.98 -10.56 -7.13
CA LEU A 429 7.00 -9.27 -7.82
C LEU A 429 8.00 -9.32 -8.98
N VAL A 430 7.56 -8.96 -10.17
CA VAL A 430 8.39 -8.88 -11.38
C VAL A 430 8.40 -7.46 -11.91
N HIS A 431 9.55 -7.06 -12.43
CA HIS A 431 9.72 -5.87 -13.26
C HIS A 431 9.93 -6.29 -14.71
N LEU A 432 9.15 -5.71 -15.62
CA LEU A 432 9.27 -5.95 -17.05
C LEU A 432 8.97 -4.64 -17.79
N PRO A 433 9.91 -4.09 -18.56
CA PRO A 433 9.64 -2.90 -19.36
C PRO A 433 8.42 -3.11 -20.27
N GLY A 434 7.45 -2.20 -20.23
CA GLY A 434 6.21 -2.33 -20.98
C GLY A 434 5.19 -3.30 -20.36
N ALA A 435 5.32 -3.65 -19.08
CA ALA A 435 4.45 -4.65 -18.45
C ALA A 435 2.96 -4.30 -18.51
N ALA A 436 2.59 -3.03 -18.59
CA ALA A 436 1.20 -2.62 -18.75
C ALA A 436 0.56 -3.15 -20.05
N ALA A 437 1.30 -3.15 -21.16
CA ALA A 437 0.85 -3.70 -22.43
C ALA A 437 0.86 -5.23 -22.40
N VAL A 438 1.92 -5.83 -21.84
CA VAL A 438 2.01 -7.29 -21.66
C VAL A 438 0.85 -7.81 -20.81
N ARG A 439 0.49 -7.11 -19.73
CA ARG A 439 -0.69 -7.41 -18.90
C ARG A 439 -1.98 -7.42 -19.70
N ALA A 440 -2.19 -6.45 -20.58
CA ALA A 440 -3.39 -6.39 -21.41
C ALA A 440 -3.49 -7.63 -22.33
N ARG A 441 -2.38 -7.99 -22.99
CA ARG A 441 -2.30 -9.21 -23.82
C ARG A 441 -2.48 -10.49 -23.01
N LEU A 442 -1.91 -10.57 -21.80
CA LEU A 442 -2.13 -11.69 -20.88
C LEU A 442 -3.60 -11.84 -20.49
N ARG A 443 -4.30 -10.71 -20.26
CA ARG A 443 -5.74 -10.71 -19.98
C ARG A 443 -6.54 -11.26 -21.16
N GLU A 444 -6.21 -10.84 -22.39
CA GLU A 444 -6.80 -11.39 -23.62
C GLU A 444 -6.51 -12.89 -23.77
N ALA A 445 -5.33 -13.34 -23.34
CA ALA A 445 -4.93 -14.75 -23.29
C ALA A 445 -5.52 -15.54 -22.11
N GLY A 446 -6.40 -14.94 -21.31
CA GLY A 446 -7.12 -15.63 -20.23
C GLY A 446 -6.46 -15.56 -18.84
N TYR A 447 -5.46 -14.72 -18.62
CA TYR A 447 -4.74 -14.60 -17.35
C TYR A 447 -4.94 -13.24 -16.67
N ALA A 448 -5.34 -13.25 -15.40
CA ALA A 448 -5.39 -12.06 -14.57
C ALA A 448 -4.11 -11.95 -13.73
N VAL A 449 -3.37 -10.84 -13.83
CA VAL A 449 -2.19 -10.55 -12.99
C VAL A 449 -2.36 -9.21 -12.28
N ARG A 450 -1.73 -9.05 -11.11
CA ARG A 450 -1.89 -7.84 -10.31
C ARG A 450 -0.94 -6.74 -10.81
N ARG A 451 -1.49 -5.58 -11.15
CA ARG A 451 -0.68 -4.40 -11.53
C ARG A 451 0.05 -3.76 -10.34
N GLY A 452 1.31 -3.38 -10.53
CA GLY A 452 2.20 -2.87 -9.48
C GLY A 452 2.05 -1.37 -9.19
N ASP A 453 1.65 -0.56 -10.17
CA ASP A 453 1.44 0.90 -10.06
C ASP A 453 0.34 1.32 -9.06
N THR A 454 -0.36 0.35 -8.48
CA THR A 454 -1.33 0.56 -7.41
C THR A 454 -0.69 0.53 -6.02
N PHE A 455 0.61 0.22 -5.92
CA PHE A 455 1.38 0.26 -4.68
C PHE A 455 2.35 1.44 -4.69
N PRO A 456 2.42 2.27 -3.63
CA PRO A 456 3.40 3.36 -3.56
C PRO A 456 4.84 2.88 -3.75
N GLY A 457 5.59 3.58 -4.60
CA GLY A 457 6.98 3.23 -4.94
C GLY A 457 7.13 2.30 -6.14
N LEU A 458 6.03 1.79 -6.71
CA LEU A 458 6.05 0.98 -7.93
C LEU A 458 5.36 1.70 -9.10
N GLY A 459 5.80 1.38 -10.32
CA GLY A 459 5.30 1.92 -11.58
C GLY A 459 4.54 0.90 -12.45
N PRO A 460 4.10 1.29 -13.66
CA PRO A 460 3.30 0.46 -14.55
C PRO A 460 4.03 -0.76 -15.11
N ASP A 461 5.35 -0.78 -15.03
CA ASP A 461 6.23 -1.88 -15.44
C ASP A 461 6.37 -3.00 -14.40
N TRP A 462 5.66 -2.88 -13.28
CA TRP A 462 5.65 -3.86 -12.21
C TRP A 462 4.39 -4.72 -12.24
N LEU A 463 4.54 -6.03 -12.08
CA LEU A 463 3.44 -6.98 -11.93
C LEU A 463 3.69 -7.88 -10.72
N ARG A 464 2.64 -8.17 -9.95
CA ARG A 464 2.67 -9.21 -8.92
C ARG A 464 1.92 -10.44 -9.44
N LEU A 465 2.58 -11.58 -9.33
CA LEU A 465 2.10 -12.88 -9.80
C LEU A 465 1.87 -13.77 -8.58
N ALA A 466 0.66 -14.30 -8.40
CA ALA A 466 0.43 -15.33 -7.39
C ALA A 466 1.13 -16.63 -7.80
N VAL A 467 1.65 -17.37 -6.82
CA VAL A 467 2.23 -18.70 -7.04
C VAL A 467 1.11 -19.71 -7.23
N ARG A 468 1.25 -20.56 -8.25
CA ARG A 468 0.31 -21.65 -8.60
C ARG A 468 1.07 -22.96 -8.80
N ASP A 469 0.34 -24.05 -8.99
CA ASP A 469 0.92 -25.34 -9.32
C ASP A 469 1.76 -25.29 -10.62
N PRO A 470 2.67 -26.25 -10.84
CA PRO A 470 3.57 -26.26 -12.00
C PRO A 470 2.83 -26.23 -13.33
N ALA A 471 1.72 -26.97 -13.48
CA ALA A 471 0.99 -27.02 -14.75
C ALA A 471 0.36 -25.65 -15.10
N THR A 472 -0.26 -25.00 -14.11
CA THR A 472 -0.77 -23.62 -14.27
C THR A 472 0.37 -22.64 -14.57
N THR A 473 1.51 -22.81 -13.90
CA THR A 473 2.69 -21.96 -14.09
C THR A 473 3.29 -22.11 -15.48
N ASP A 474 3.43 -23.34 -16.00
CA ASP A 474 3.96 -23.62 -17.33
C ASP A 474 3.07 -23.03 -18.43
N ALA A 475 1.75 -23.20 -18.29
CA ALA A 475 0.78 -22.61 -19.20
C ALA A 475 0.83 -21.07 -19.18
N PHE A 476 0.97 -20.47 -18.00
CA PHE A 476 1.15 -19.02 -17.86
C PHE A 476 2.45 -18.54 -18.50
N LEU A 477 3.57 -19.22 -18.27
CA LEU A 477 4.87 -18.87 -18.84
C LEU A 477 4.83 -18.93 -20.37
N ALA A 478 4.18 -19.93 -20.95
CA ALA A 478 3.97 -20.02 -22.39
C ALA A 478 3.14 -18.82 -22.93
N ALA A 479 2.10 -18.41 -22.20
CA ALA A 479 1.31 -17.23 -22.56
C ALA A 479 2.11 -15.93 -22.40
N LEU A 480 2.94 -15.81 -21.36
CA LEU A 480 3.83 -14.68 -21.14
C LEU A 480 4.83 -14.51 -22.28
N HIS A 481 5.48 -15.59 -22.74
CA HIS A 481 6.41 -15.53 -23.87
C HIS A 481 5.73 -15.08 -25.17
N LYS A 482 4.46 -15.46 -25.39
CA LYS A 482 3.66 -14.98 -26.54
C LYS A 482 3.21 -13.52 -26.40
N ALA A 483 3.12 -13.03 -25.16
CA ALA A 483 2.64 -11.70 -24.84
C ALA A 483 3.76 -10.64 -24.81
N LEU A 484 5.04 -11.03 -24.80
CA LEU A 484 6.18 -10.15 -25.07
C LEU A 484 6.14 -9.70 -26.53
#